data_AF-A0A2I1N994-F1
#
_entry.id   AF-A0A2I1N994-F1
#
_cell.length_a   1.000
_cell.length_b   1.000
_cell.length_c   1.000
_cell.angle_alpha   90.00
_cell.angle_beta   90.00
_cell.angle_gamma   90.00
#
_symmetry.space_group_name_H-M   'P 1'
#
loop_
_entity.id
_entity.type
_entity.pdbx_description
1 polymer ?
#
loop_
_entity_poly.entity_id
_entity_poly.type
_entity_poly.pdbx_seq_one_letter_code
_entity_poly.pdbx_strand_id
1 'polypeptide(L)' 'MYFVETITASLIFKCNKNTLRQSVKRNSPKYPFIKVDANTRSRGGKRLLFKVGALKIKEAISKNIISTDIKIWDE' A
#
# COMPACT_ATOMS: atom_id res chain seq x y z
N MET A 1 7.16 1.56 -10.96
CA MET A 1 6.86 2.47 -9.81
C MET A 1 5.91 1.68 -8.93
N TYR A 2 6.22 1.42 -7.67
CA TYR A 2 5.69 0.21 -7.03
C TYR A 2 4.39 0.42 -6.28
N PHE A 3 3.54 -0.60 -6.29
CA PHE A 3 2.27 -0.64 -5.60
C PHE A 3 2.26 -1.76 -4.55
N VAL A 4 1.87 -1.43 -3.34
CA VAL A 4 1.83 -2.36 -2.20
C VAL A 4 0.49 -2.33 -1.49
N GLU A 5 0.13 -3.41 -0.82
CA GLU A 5 -1.12 -3.49 -0.06
C GLU A 5 -1.15 -2.49 1.11
N THR A 6 -2.36 -2.20 1.59
CA THR A 6 -2.59 -1.24 2.69
C THR A 6 -1.80 -1.55 3.96
N ILE A 7 -1.56 -2.83 4.25
CA ILE A 7 -0.78 -3.25 5.43
C ILE A 7 0.68 -2.85 5.27
N THR A 8 1.29 -3.22 4.15
CA THR A 8 2.67 -2.88 3.81
C THR A 8 2.87 -1.37 3.72
N ALA A 9 1.94 -0.66 3.06
CA ALA A 9 1.97 0.79 2.95
C ALA A 9 1.94 1.47 4.33
N SER A 10 1.12 0.96 5.26
CA SER A 10 1.01 1.47 6.62
C SER A 10 2.35 1.38 7.37
N LEU A 11 3.09 0.29 7.17
CA LEU A 11 4.43 0.12 7.75
C LEU A 11 5.45 1.09 7.12
N ILE A 12 5.47 1.20 5.79
CA ILE A 12 6.41 2.09 5.07
C ILE A 12 6.15 3.57 5.39
N PHE A 13 4.89 3.99 5.43
CA PHE A 13 4.51 5.36 5.75
C PHE A 13 4.46 5.64 7.26
N LYS A 14 4.73 4.64 8.11
CA LYS A 14 4.65 4.72 9.57
C LYS A 14 3.32 5.34 10.05
N CYS A 15 2.21 4.93 9.43
CA CYS A 15 0.88 5.46 9.74
C CYS A 15 -0.12 4.32 9.91
N ASN A 16 -1.26 4.57 10.55
CA ASN A 16 -2.26 3.52 10.77
C ASN A 16 -2.98 3.15 9.45
N LYS A 17 -3.28 1.86 9.26
CA LYS A 17 -4.12 1.34 8.15
C LYS A 17 -5.44 2.13 8.01
N ASN A 18 -6.02 2.56 9.13
CA ASN A 18 -7.26 3.35 9.10
C ASN A 18 -7.02 4.77 8.53
N THR A 19 -5.86 5.37 8.78
CA THR A 19 -5.46 6.67 8.19
C THR A 19 -5.37 6.57 6.68
N LEU A 20 -4.77 5.49 6.16
CA LEU A 20 -4.70 5.22 4.72
C LEU A 20 -6.10 5.03 4.12
N ARG A 21 -6.97 4.23 4.75
CA ARG A 21 -8.37 4.07 4.32
C ARG A 21 -9.14 5.39 4.32
N GLN A 22 -8.94 6.23 5.34
CA GLN A 22 -9.59 7.53 5.41
C GLN A 22 -9.03 8.52 4.38
N SER A 23 -7.75 8.42 4.03
CA SER A 23 -7.16 9.18 2.92
C SER A 23 -7.83 8.84 1.60
N VAL A 24 -8.04 7.54 1.35
CA VAL A 24 -8.76 7.04 0.17
C VAL A 24 -10.21 7.54 0.15
N LYS A 25 -10.93 7.45 1.27
CA LYS A 25 -12.31 7.96 1.38
C LYS A 25 -12.41 9.46 1.09
N ARG A 26 -11.42 10.24 1.54
CA ARG A 26 -11.33 11.69 1.33
C ARG A 26 -10.68 12.09 0.00
N ASN A 27 -10.30 11.12 -0.83
CA ASN A 27 -9.56 11.32 -2.07
C ASN A 27 -8.31 12.23 -1.92
N SER A 28 -7.59 12.08 -0.80
CA SER A 28 -6.43 12.95 -0.51
C SER A 28 -5.22 12.59 -1.39
N PRO A 29 -4.51 13.59 -1.95
CA PRO A 29 -3.33 13.35 -2.79
C PRO A 29 -2.09 12.89 -2.00
N LYS A 30 -2.14 12.93 -0.65
CA LYS A 30 -1.00 12.61 0.21
C LYS A 30 -0.50 11.17 0.07
N TYR A 31 -1.41 10.23 -0.15
CA TYR A 31 -1.10 8.80 -0.32
C TYR A 31 -1.72 8.32 -1.62
N PRO A 32 -0.99 8.39 -2.75
CA PRO A 32 -1.52 7.97 -4.04
C PRO A 32 -1.86 6.48 -4.00
N PHE A 33 -2.99 6.11 -4.59
CA PHE A 33 -3.50 4.74 -4.53
C PHE A 33 -4.22 4.37 -5.84
N ILE A 34 -4.29 3.07 -6.10
CA ILE A 34 -5.14 2.48 -7.14
C ILE A 34 -6.09 1.46 -6.50
N LYS A 35 -7.24 1.29 -7.13
CA LYS A 35 -8.23 0.27 -6.77
C LYS A 35 -8.17 -0.83 -7.83
N VAL A 36 -7.87 -2.05 -7.40
CA VAL A 36 -7.90 -3.23 -8.27
C VAL A 36 -9.01 -4.16 -7.79
N ASP A 37 -9.69 -4.84 -8.72
CA ASP A 37 -10.70 -5.82 -8.34
C ASP A 37 -10.05 -6.99 -7.61
N ALA A 38 -10.59 -7.30 -6.44
CA ALA A 38 -10.11 -8.41 -5.63
C ALA A 38 -10.83 -9.67 -6.11
N ASN A 39 -10.11 -10.55 -6.82
CA ASN A 39 -10.65 -11.80 -7.35
C ASN A 39 -11.15 -12.78 -6.25
N THR A 40 -10.94 -12.47 -4.97
CA THR A 40 -11.42 -13.32 -3.86
C THR A 40 -11.68 -12.50 -2.58
N ARG A 41 -12.92 -12.57 -2.09
CA ARG A 41 -13.33 -12.40 -0.67
C ARG A 41 -12.90 -11.13 0.11
N SER A 42 -12.69 -9.99 -0.53
CA SER A 42 -12.61 -8.71 0.21
C SER A 42 -14.02 -8.10 0.36
N ARG A 43 -14.43 -7.68 1.57
CA ARG A 43 -15.71 -6.98 1.77
C ARG A 43 -15.72 -5.70 0.92
N GLY A 44 -16.50 -5.71 -0.16
CA GLY A 44 -16.57 -4.61 -1.14
C GLY A 44 -15.85 -4.87 -2.48
N GLY A 45 -15.31 -6.07 -2.72
CA GLY A 45 -14.84 -6.51 -4.04
C GLY A 45 -13.57 -5.83 -4.57
N LYS A 46 -13.04 -4.82 -3.89
CA LYS A 46 -11.88 -4.04 -4.34
C LYS A 46 -10.73 -4.11 -3.33
N ARG A 47 -9.51 -4.29 -3.84
CA ARG A 47 -8.25 -4.21 -3.10
C ARG A 47 -7.62 -2.84 -3.34
N LEU A 48 -7.10 -2.24 -2.27
CA LEU A 48 -6.43 -0.95 -2.30
C LEU A 48 -4.92 -1.17 -2.32
N LEU A 49 -4.29 -0.67 -3.37
CA LEU A 49 -2.84 -0.65 -3.50
C LEU A 49 -2.34 0.79 -3.44
N PHE A 50 -1.29 1.02 -2.66
CA PHE A 50 -0.70 2.34 -2.46
C PHE A 50 0.62 2.45 -3.21
N LYS A 51 0.82 3.61 -3.82
CA LYS A 51 2.01 3.94 -4.60
C LYS A 51 3.16 4.27 -3.66
N VAL A 52 4.28 3.59 -3.86
CA VAL A 52 5.51 3.75 -3.07
C VAL A 52 6.71 3.80 -4.02
N GLY A 53 7.61 4.75 -3.76
CA GLY A 53 8.87 4.86 -4.51
C GLY A 53 9.84 3.72 -4.18
N ALA A 54 10.64 3.32 -5.17
CA ALA A 54 11.66 2.27 -5.04
C ALA A 54 12.62 2.49 -3.85
N LEU A 55 13.01 3.74 -3.61
CA LEU A 55 13.91 4.11 -2.50
C LEU A 55 13.30 3.76 -1.13
N LYS A 56 12.02 4.09 -0.92
CA LYS A 56 11.34 3.78 0.35
C LYS A 56 11.14 2.29 0.57
N ILE A 57 10.92 1.52 -0.51
CA ILE A 57 10.84 0.06 -0.42
C ILE A 57 12.19 -0.52 -0.02
N LYS A 58 13.28 -0.11 -0.69
CA LYS A 58 14.65 -0.55 -0.36
C LYS A 58 15.02 -0.20 1.08
N GLU A 59 14.72 1.02 1.53
CA GLU A 59 14.93 1.42 2.92
C GLU A 59 14.10 0.57 3.90
N ALA A 60 12.84 0.29 3.58
CA ALA A 60 11.98 -0.50 4.45
C ALA A 60 12.43 -1.97 4.55
N ILE A 61 12.92 -2.56 3.46
CA ILE A 61 13.53 -3.90 3.46
C ILE A 61 14.83 -3.88 4.27
N SER A 62 15.70 -2.90 4.03
CA SER A 62 16.98 -2.76 4.75
C SER A 62 16.78 -2.56 6.26
N LYS A 63 15.70 -1.87 6.65
CA LYS A 63 15.31 -1.66 8.06
C LYS A 63 14.48 -2.83 8.63
N ASN A 64 14.28 -3.91 7.89
CA ASN A 64 13.48 -5.08 8.28
C ASN A 64 12.02 -4.72 8.67
N ILE A 65 11.50 -3.62 8.10
CA ILE A 65 10.12 -3.15 8.31
C ILE A 65 9.14 -3.99 7.49
N ILE A 66 9.57 -4.44 6.31
CA ILE A 66 8.81 -5.29 5.40
C ILE A 66 9.71 -6.46 4.96
N SER A 67 9.14 -7.66 4.85
CA SER A 67 9.85 -8.84 4.33
C SER A 67 10.05 -8.75 2.82
N THR A 68 10.86 -9.60 2.22
CA THR A 68 11.02 -9.67 0.75
C THR A 68 9.84 -10.38 0.07
N ASP A 69 9.03 -11.12 0.82
CA ASP A 69 7.91 -11.95 0.33
C ASP A 69 6.61 -11.16 0.02
N ILE A 70 6.68 -9.83 0.05
CA ILE A 70 5.54 -8.97 -0.24
C ILE A 70 5.22 -8.98 -1.73
N LYS A 71 3.93 -9.14 -2.04
CA LYS A 71 3.40 -8.92 -3.40
C LYS A 71 3.51 -7.44 -3.76
N ILE A 72 4.57 -7.12 -4.47
CA ILE A 72 4.78 -5.82 -5.11
C ILE A 72 4.17 -5.90 -6.50
N TRP A 73 3.25 -4.99 -6.79
CA TRP A 73 2.71 -4.81 -8.12
C TRP A 73 3.52 -3.71 -8.81
N ASP A 74 4.09 -4.02 -9.96
CA ASP A 74 4.65 -3.01 -10.85
C ASP A 74 3.58 -2.68 -11.91
N GLU A 75 3.53 -1.41 -12.32
CA GLU A 75 2.63 -0.91 -13.37
C GLU A 75 3.29 -1.07 -14.75
#